data_AF-A0A1V5G2N5-F1
#
_entry.id   AF-A0A1V5G2N5-F1
#
_cell.length_a   1.000
_cell.length_b   1.000
_cell.length_c   1.000
_cell.angle_alpha   90.00
_cell.angle_beta   90.00
_cell.angle_gamma   90.00
#
_symmetry.space_group_name_H-M   'P 1'
#
loop_
_entity.id
_entity.type
_entity.pdbx_description
1 polymer ?
#
loop_
_entity_poly.entity_id
_entity_poly.type
_entity_poly.pdbx_seq_one_letter_code
_entity_poly.pdbx_strand_id
1 'polypeptide(L)'
;MENVISLAGVRVRHQDVVASVDGAIAKPGYGIVGECLACRTPLLYIERERFAEYDAMDRALQSWGGAIRAAPGDFLSGEWLRKLERLLRLRPARPAGLDGASAIAAKLTAMALTAC
;
A
#
# COMPACT_ATOMS: atom_id res chain seq x y z
N MET A 1 -9.29 24.30 15.44
CA MET A 1 -8.85 22.91 15.64
C MET A 1 -7.84 22.62 14.56
N GLU A 2 -6.63 22.22 14.93
CA GLU A 2 -5.61 21.82 13.97
C GLU A 2 -5.88 20.36 13.60
N ASN A 3 -6.26 20.13 12.34
CA ASN A 3 -6.62 18.80 11.80
C ASN A 3 -5.43 18.12 11.09
N VAL A 4 -4.22 18.65 11.31
CA VAL A 4 -2.98 18.16 10.73
C VAL A 4 -1.97 17.99 11.86
N ILE A 5 -1.44 16.78 12.00
CA ILE A 5 -0.38 16.48 12.96
C ILE A 5 0.84 16.05 12.15
N SER A 6 1.93 16.79 12.29
CA SER A 6 3.24 16.38 11.76
C SER A 6 3.96 15.54 12.79
N LEU A 7 4.43 14.36 12.39
CA LEU A 7 5.25 13.48 13.23
C LEU A 7 6.75 13.75 13.08
N ALA A 8 7.14 14.90 12.53
CA ALA A 8 8.54 15.28 12.37
C ALA A 8 9.27 15.30 13.73
N GLY A 9 10.43 14.65 13.82
CA GLY A 9 11.23 14.57 15.05
C GLY A 9 10.76 13.52 16.06
N VAL A 10 9.63 12.86 15.83
CA VAL A 10 9.15 11.75 16.67
C VAL A 10 9.82 10.44 16.22
N ARG A 11 10.37 9.66 17.15
CA ARG A 11 10.89 8.31 16.87
C ARG A 11 9.77 7.28 16.89
N VAL A 12 9.09 7.13 15.76
CA VAL A 12 8.12 6.07 15.52
C VAL A 12 8.51 5.30 14.27
N ARG A 13 8.22 4.00 14.24
CA ARG A 13 8.39 3.22 13.01
C ARG A 13 7.17 3.48 12.12
N HIS A 14 7.39 3.58 10.82
CA HIS A 14 6.33 3.96 9.89
C HIS A 14 5.15 2.97 9.92
N GLN A 15 5.42 1.66 10.02
CA GLN A 15 4.38 0.64 10.18
C GLN A 15 3.54 0.77 11.45
N ASP A 16 4.09 1.33 12.54
CA ASP A 16 3.32 1.54 13.77
C ASP A 16 2.27 2.65 13.55
N VAL A 17 2.60 3.65 12.73
CA VAL A 17 1.66 4.71 12.31
C VAL A 17 0.61 4.16 11.34
N VAL A 18 1.01 3.34 10.37
CA VAL A 18 0.06 2.70 9.44
C VAL A 18 -0.93 1.82 10.18
N ALA A 19 -0.49 1.12 11.23
CA ALA A 19 -1.36 0.29 12.07
C ALA A 19 -2.32 1.08 12.97
N SER A 20 -2.07 2.38 13.19
CA SER A 20 -2.83 3.22 14.14
C SER A 20 -3.88 4.11 13.48
N VAL A 21 -4.10 3.99 12.16
CA VAL A 21 -5.05 4.83 11.41
C VAL A 21 -6.14 4.00 10.75
N ASP A 22 -7.30 4.61 10.51
CA ASP A 22 -8.43 3.95 9.84
C ASP A 22 -8.22 3.77 8.32
N GLY A 23 -7.26 4.50 7.75
CA GLY A 23 -6.89 4.42 6.35
C GLY A 23 -5.68 5.28 6.03
N ALA A 24 -5.00 4.96 4.94
CA ALA A 24 -3.83 5.67 4.45
C ALA A 24 -4.08 6.25 3.06
N ILE A 25 -3.43 7.37 2.76
CA ILE A 25 -3.41 7.99 1.43
C ILE A 25 -1.96 8.16 1.01
N ALA A 26 -1.55 7.57 -0.12
CA ALA A 26 -0.15 7.61 -0.53
C ALA A 26 0.06 7.43 -2.04
N LYS A 27 1.26 7.76 -2.50
CA LYS A 27 1.77 7.23 -3.77
C LYS A 27 2.19 5.77 -3.55
N PRO A 28 1.84 4.84 -4.46
CA PRO A 28 2.20 3.45 -4.31
C PRO A 28 3.71 3.25 -4.40
N GLY A 29 4.22 2.42 -3.50
CA GLY A 29 5.61 1.98 -3.39
C GLY A 29 5.69 0.80 -2.40
N TYR A 30 6.77 0.02 -2.46
CA TYR A 30 6.89 -1.25 -1.71
C TYR A 30 6.64 -1.11 -0.21
N GLY A 31 7.19 -0.07 0.43
CA GLY A 31 7.01 0.17 1.87
C GLY A 31 5.54 0.31 2.26
N ILE A 32 4.89 1.40 1.82
CA ILE A 32 3.50 1.67 2.17
C ILE A 32 2.54 0.55 1.73
N VAL A 33 2.77 -0.06 0.57
CA VAL A 33 1.93 -1.18 0.09
C VAL A 33 2.09 -2.39 1.00
N GLY A 34 3.33 -2.77 1.33
CA GLY A 34 3.63 -3.89 2.22
C GLY A 34 3.08 -3.68 3.63
N GLU A 35 3.23 -2.48 4.17
CA GLU A 35 2.72 -2.14 5.50
C GLU A 35 1.19 -2.11 5.53
N CYS A 36 0.52 -1.53 4.54
CA CYS A 36 -0.94 -1.55 4.48
C CYS A 36 -1.48 -2.98 4.35
N LEU A 37 -0.83 -3.84 3.55
CA LEU A 37 -1.16 -5.27 3.48
C LEU A 37 -0.97 -5.97 4.83
N ALA A 38 0.16 -5.74 5.50
CA ALA A 38 0.50 -6.38 6.76
C ALA A 38 -0.42 -5.94 7.92
N CYS A 39 -0.66 -4.63 8.03
CA CYS A 39 -1.50 -4.03 9.06
C CYS A 39 -3.00 -4.14 8.74
N ARG A 40 -3.35 -4.50 7.50
CA ARG A 40 -4.71 -4.50 6.95
C ARG A 40 -5.36 -3.11 6.96
N THR A 41 -4.56 -2.09 6.76
CA THR A 41 -5.00 -0.69 6.72
C THR A 41 -5.49 -0.35 5.31
N PRO A 42 -6.75 0.08 5.11
CA PRO A 42 -7.25 0.50 3.80
C PRO A 42 -6.36 1.57 3.16
N LEU A 43 -6.08 1.43 1.86
CA LEU A 43 -5.19 2.35 1.13
C LEU A 43 -5.91 3.04 -0.04
N LEU A 44 -5.99 4.37 -0.03
CA LEU A 44 -6.27 5.16 -1.23
C LEU A 44 -4.93 5.52 -1.87
N TYR A 45 -4.68 5.06 -3.10
CA TYR A 45 -3.43 5.32 -3.78
C TYR A 45 -3.61 6.05 -5.10
N ILE A 46 -2.65 6.90 -5.41
CA ILE A 46 -2.62 7.70 -6.63
C ILE A 46 -1.85 6.94 -7.70
N GLU A 47 -2.42 6.79 -8.89
CA GLU A 47 -1.76 6.13 -10.01
C GLU A 47 -0.38 6.75 -10.30
N ARG A 48 0.60 5.93 -10.67
CA ARG A 48 1.95 6.39 -11.02
C ARG A 48 2.30 6.00 -12.45
N GLU A 49 2.67 7.02 -13.22
CA GLU A 49 3.38 6.82 -14.47
C GLU A 49 4.88 6.59 -14.21
N ARG A 50 5.55 5.94 -15.17
CA ARG A 50 7.02 5.79 -15.21
C ARG A 50 7.59 5.08 -13.97
N PHE A 51 6.88 4.09 -13.45
CA PHE A 51 7.35 3.21 -12.38
C PHE A 51 7.19 1.76 -12.82
N ALA A 52 8.31 1.05 -13.01
CA ALA A 52 8.33 -0.26 -13.68
C ALA A 52 7.45 -1.30 -12.96
N GLU A 53 7.39 -1.23 -11.63
CA GLU A 53 6.64 -2.16 -10.80
C GLU A 53 5.21 -1.72 -10.53
N TYR A 54 4.77 -0.57 -11.08
CA TYR A 54 3.43 -0.05 -10.85
C TYR A 54 2.34 -1.07 -11.19
N ASP A 55 2.39 -1.68 -12.38
CA ASP A 55 1.35 -2.61 -12.81
C ASP A 55 1.27 -3.85 -11.90
N ALA A 56 2.42 -4.31 -11.38
CA ALA A 56 2.45 -5.42 -10.44
C ALA A 56 1.82 -5.02 -9.09
N MET A 57 2.14 -3.83 -8.59
CA MET A 57 1.56 -3.30 -7.36
C MET A 57 0.07 -3.03 -7.50
N ASP A 58 -0.36 -2.42 -8.61
CA ASP A 58 -1.76 -2.15 -8.92
C ASP A 58 -2.57 -3.46 -8.90
N ARG A 59 -2.12 -4.48 -9.64
CA ARG A 59 -2.75 -5.81 -9.63
C ARG A 59 -2.81 -6.40 -8.22
N ALA A 60 -1.74 -6.34 -7.44
CA ALA A 60 -1.72 -6.87 -6.08
C ALA A 60 -2.75 -6.14 -5.19
N LEU A 61 -2.76 -4.81 -5.22
CA LEU A 61 -3.70 -3.97 -4.45
C LEU A 61 -5.16 -4.22 -4.84
N GLN A 62 -5.45 -4.30 -6.14
CA GLN A 62 -6.79 -4.59 -6.64
C GLN A 62 -7.24 -6.00 -6.28
N SER A 63 -6.34 -7.00 -6.34
CA SER A 63 -6.66 -8.38 -5.95
C SER A 63 -6.92 -8.53 -4.44
N TRP A 64 -6.23 -7.76 -3.62
CA TRP A 64 -6.41 -7.77 -2.17
C TRP A 64 -7.74 -7.13 -1.73
N GLY A 65 -8.28 -6.19 -2.51
CA GLY A 65 -9.59 -5.56 -2.24
C GLY A 65 -9.60 -4.54 -1.10
N GLY A 66 -8.46 -4.29 -0.46
CA GLY A 66 -8.29 -3.27 0.58
C GLY A 66 -7.85 -1.90 0.08
N ALA A 67 -7.88 -1.68 -1.24
CA ALA A 67 -7.35 -0.45 -1.82
C ALA A 67 -8.33 0.20 -2.82
N ILE A 68 -8.26 1.54 -2.90
CA ILE A 68 -8.99 2.34 -3.87
C ILE A 68 -7.99 3.13 -4.70
N ARG A 69 -8.07 2.97 -6.01
CA ARG A 69 -7.26 3.73 -6.96
C ARG A 69 -7.87 5.11 -7.21
N ALA A 70 -7.03 6.13 -7.26
CA ALA A 70 -7.39 7.49 -7.66
C ALA A 70 -6.48 7.96 -8.81
N ALA A 71 -7.09 8.48 -9.87
CA ALA A 71 -6.34 9.11 -10.94
C ALA A 71 -5.62 10.37 -10.43
N PRO A 72 -4.48 10.78 -11.02
CA PRO A 72 -3.79 12.01 -10.62
C PRO A 72 -4.69 13.25 -10.71
N GLY A 73 -5.55 13.32 -11.74
CA GLY A 73 -6.54 14.39 -11.89
C GLY A 73 -7.58 14.43 -10.76
N ASP A 74 -8.07 13.28 -10.31
CA ASP A 74 -8.98 13.18 -9.16
C ASP A 74 -8.30 13.67 -7.87
N PHE A 75 -7.01 13.39 -7.71
CA PHE A 75 -6.26 13.84 -6.54
C PHE A 75 -6.09 15.37 -6.52
N LEU A 76 -5.65 15.94 -7.64
CA LEU A 76 -5.38 17.38 -7.76
C LEU A 76 -6.64 18.25 -7.70
N SER A 77 -7.78 17.73 -8.17
CA SER A 77 -9.08 18.41 -8.12
C SER A 77 -9.80 18.27 -6.76
N GLY A 78 -9.29 17.42 -5.86
CA GLY A 78 -9.95 17.12 -4.58
C GLY A 78 -11.07 16.08 -4.67
N GLU A 79 -11.39 15.58 -5.87
CA GLU A 79 -12.43 14.56 -6.09
C GLU A 79 -12.14 13.23 -5.37
N TRP A 80 -10.89 12.97 -5.00
CA TRP A 80 -10.51 11.86 -4.13
C TRP A 80 -11.23 11.86 -2.78
N LEU A 81 -11.65 13.04 -2.26
CA LEU A 81 -12.40 13.14 -1.00
C LEU A 81 -13.71 12.34 -1.05
N ARG A 82 -14.36 12.26 -2.21
CA ARG A 82 -15.58 11.45 -2.38
C ARG A 82 -15.31 9.94 -2.21
N LYS A 83 -14.06 9.51 -2.40
CA LYS A 83 -13.65 8.11 -2.21
C LYS A 83 -13.29 7.81 -0.75
N LEU A 84 -13.14 8.83 0.11
CA LEU A 84 -12.73 8.66 1.50
C LEU A 84 -13.77 7.88 2.33
N GLU A 85 -15.05 8.19 2.18
CA GLU A 85 -16.12 7.45 2.87
C GLU A 85 -16.12 5.97 2.47
N ARG A 86 -15.88 5.69 1.19
CA ARG A 86 -15.77 4.31 0.69
C ARG A 86 -14.54 3.62 1.27
N LEU A 87 -13.40 4.33 1.35
CA LEU A 87 -12.16 3.81 1.94
C LEU A 87 -12.37 3.35 3.38
N LEU A 88 -12.98 4.20 4.21
CA LEU A 88 -13.19 3.95 5.64
C LEU A 88 -14.19 2.81 5.91
N ARG A 89 -15.01 2.45 4.91
CA ARG A 89 -15.91 1.29 4.97
C ARG A 89 -15.25 -0.02 4.56
N LEU A 90 -14.06 0.01 3.94
CA LEU A 90 -13.35 -1.21 3.58
C LEU A 90 -12.98 -2.00 4.84
N ARG A 91 -13.11 -3.32 4.74
CA ARG A 91 -12.69 -4.29 5.76
C ARG A 91 -11.88 -5.38 5.07
N PRO A 92 -10.62 -5.08 4.69
CA PRO A 92 -9.83 -6.01 3.90
C PRO A 92 -9.56 -7.31 4.67
N ALA A 93 -9.62 -8.41 3.92
CA ALA A 93 -9.20 -9.70 4.42
C ALA A 93 -7.69 -9.71 4.70
N ARG A 94 -7.24 -10.70 5.47
CA ARG A 94 -5.81 -10.96 5.63
C ARG A 94 -5.21 -11.30 4.26
N PRO A 95 -4.06 -10.74 3.87
CA PRO A 95 -3.38 -11.15 2.66
C PRO A 95 -2.96 -12.62 2.74
N ALA A 96 -2.75 -13.26 1.59
CA ALA A 96 -2.39 -14.67 1.51
C ALA A 96 -1.07 -15.02 2.24
N GLY A 97 -0.15 -14.06 2.35
CA GLY A 97 1.13 -14.20 3.05
C GLY A 97 1.87 -12.88 3.16
N LEU A 98 2.85 -12.83 4.07
CA LEU A 98 3.77 -11.69 4.28
C LEU A 98 5.24 -12.11 4.15
N ASP A 99 5.48 -13.32 3.67
CA ASP A 99 6.78 -13.98 3.52
C ASP A 99 7.33 -13.89 2.08
N GLY A 100 6.80 -12.96 1.28
CA GLY A 100 7.14 -12.82 -0.13
C GLY A 100 8.64 -12.70 -0.39
N ALA A 101 9.38 -12.03 0.50
CA ALA A 101 10.84 -11.93 0.43
C ALA A 101 11.53 -13.30 0.56
N SER A 102 11.13 -14.10 1.54
CA SER A 102 11.66 -15.46 1.72
C SER A 102 11.22 -16.38 0.57
N ALA A 103 9.98 -16.27 0.11
CA ALA A 103 9.45 -17.06 -1.00
C ALA A 103 10.20 -16.79 -2.32
N ILE A 104 10.48 -15.53 -2.64
CA ILE A 104 11.24 -15.20 -3.86
C ILE A 104 12.71 -15.58 -3.72
N ALA A 105 13.32 -15.40 -2.54
CA ALA A 105 14.70 -15.84 -2.29
C ALA A 105 14.85 -17.36 -2.52
N ALA A 106 13.94 -18.17 -1.99
CA ALA A 106 13.95 -19.62 -2.20
C ALA A 106 13.84 -20.00 -3.68
N LYS A 107 12.97 -19.31 -4.45
CA LYS A 107 12.82 -19.54 -5.90
C LYS A 107 14.09 -19.18 -6.67
N LEU A 108 14.68 -18.03 -6.37
CA LEU A 108 15.92 -17.59 -7.03
C LEU A 108 17.09 -18.53 -6.73
N THR A 109 17.22 -18.98 -5.48
CA THR A 109 18.23 -19.99 -5.10
C THR A 109 18.03 -21.29 -5.88
N ALA A 110 16.80 -21.79 -5.99
CA ALA A 110 16.51 -23.01 -6.76
C ALA A 110 16.89 -22.83 -8.24
N MET A 111 16.53 -21.70 -8.86
CA MET A 111 16.87 -21.42 -10.25
C MET A 111 18.39 -21.36 -10.49
N ALA A 112 19.13 -20.73 -9.59
CA ALA A 112 20.58 -20.62 -9.67
C ALA A 112 21.27 -22.00 -9.54
N LEU A 113 20.72 -22.90 -8.72
CA LEU A 113 21.26 -24.26 -8.53
C LEU A 113 20.95 -25.19 -9.71
N THR A 114 19.83 -24.99 -10.41
CA THR A 114 19.47 -25.76 -11.61
C THR A 114 20.10 -25.26 -12.92
N ALA A 115 20.71 -24.07 -12.91
CA ALA A 115 21.40 -23.50 -14.06
C ALA A 115 22.90 -23.87 -14.14
N CYS A 116 23.38 -24.66 -13.19
CA CYS A 116 24.74 -25.22 -13.12
C CYS A 116 24.76 -26.68 -13.56
#